data_AF-A0A4R3VKU6-F1
#
_entry.id   AF-A0A4R3VKU6-F1
#
_cell.length_a   1.000
_cell.length_b   1.000
_cell.length_c   1.000
_cell.angle_alpha   90.00
_cell.angle_beta   90.00
_cell.angle_gamma   90.00
#
_symmetry.space_group_name_H-M   'P 1'
#
loop_
_entity.id
_entity.type
_entity.pdbx_description
1 polymer ?
#
loop_
_entity_poly.entity_id
_entity_poly.type
_entity_poly.pdbx_seq_one_letter_code
_entity_poly.pdbx_strand_id
1 'polypeptide(L)'
;MTPPELIAALQAHPDDADRLMRAACAELRAQAATPVPPDAAALRAGLARIAQDAWSSGLDAVLQRLLDDAPRSRATDGLAALLRPPELAWDEAQEIDWAVRHWETCRAEGRLDEDLAADFGEYWRGLEWSALRQHLALLATLGEGHAEERRLLAHIAKTSSRYVAFGPLKRAMEARFPEFFQLGFSLR
;
A
#
# COMPACT_ATOMS: atom_id res chain seq x y z
N MET A 1 -1.83 16.43 -10.74
CA MET A 1 -0.53 15.76 -10.63
C MET A 1 -0.74 14.25 -10.54
N THR A 2 -0.26 13.52 -11.54
CA THR A 2 -0.25 12.05 -11.52
C THR A 2 0.82 11.53 -10.53
N PRO A 3 0.78 10.26 -10.08
CA PRO A 3 1.83 9.72 -9.21
C PRO A 3 3.26 9.87 -9.77
N PRO A 4 3.52 9.60 -11.08
CA PRO A 4 4.85 9.86 -11.66
C PRO A 4 5.29 11.33 -11.61
N GLU A 5 4.37 12.27 -11.84
CA GLU A 5 4.67 13.71 -11.75
C GLU A 5 5.00 14.12 -10.31
N LEU A 6 4.28 13.57 -9.32
CA LEU A 6 4.56 13.81 -7.91
C LEU A 6 5.95 13.29 -7.54
N ILE A 7 6.29 12.06 -7.95
CA ILE A 7 7.60 11.46 -7.67
C ILE A 7 8.72 12.32 -8.27
N ALA A 8 8.58 12.74 -9.52
CA ALA A 8 9.56 13.61 -10.17
C ALA A 8 9.71 14.95 -9.43
N ALA A 9 8.62 15.56 -8.99
CA ALA A 9 8.64 16.81 -8.23
C ALA A 9 9.31 16.64 -6.86
N LEU A 10 9.02 15.56 -6.14
CA LEU A 10 9.63 15.24 -4.84
C LEU A 10 11.13 14.98 -4.95
N GLN A 11 11.57 14.33 -6.02
CA GLN A 11 13.00 14.12 -6.27
C GLN A 11 13.74 15.42 -6.60
N ALA A 12 13.10 16.34 -7.32
CA ALA A 12 13.68 17.65 -7.65
C ALA A 12 13.70 18.61 -6.45
N HIS A 13 12.69 18.54 -5.58
CA HIS A 13 12.48 19.47 -4.47
C HIS A 13 12.10 18.72 -3.18
N PRO A 14 13.03 17.99 -2.54
CA PRO A 14 12.73 17.19 -1.36
C PRO A 14 12.27 18.03 -0.16
N ASP A 15 12.74 19.26 -0.02
CA ASP A 15 12.33 20.19 1.05
C ASP A 15 10.86 20.63 0.93
N ASP A 16 10.26 20.46 -0.26
CA ASP A 16 8.87 20.79 -0.54
C ASP A 16 7.90 19.60 -0.32
N ALA A 17 8.37 18.48 0.24
CA ALA A 17 7.59 17.24 0.32
C ALA A 17 6.21 17.42 0.96
N ASP A 18 6.10 18.15 2.07
CA ASP A 18 4.81 18.39 2.73
C ASP A 18 3.84 19.18 1.84
N ARG A 19 4.34 20.23 1.16
CA ARG A 19 3.55 21.07 0.26
C ARG A 19 3.04 20.27 -0.94
N LEU A 20 3.93 19.49 -1.55
CA LEU A 20 3.63 18.65 -2.71
C LEU A 20 2.63 17.54 -2.35
N MET A 21 2.81 16.88 -1.20
CA MET A 21 1.90 15.83 -0.73
C MET A 21 0.50 16.39 -0.43
N ARG A 22 0.40 17.55 0.21
CA ARG A 22 -0.88 18.23 0.45
C ARG A 22 -1.60 18.58 -0.85
N ALA A 23 -0.86 19.07 -1.85
CA ALA A 23 -1.42 19.36 -3.17
C ALA A 23 -1.95 18.08 -3.86
N ALA A 24 -1.15 17.02 -3.88
CA ALA A 24 -1.56 15.73 -4.44
C ALA A 24 -2.79 15.14 -3.72
N CYS A 25 -2.84 15.24 -2.39
CA CYS A 25 -4.00 14.84 -1.61
C CYS A 25 -5.25 15.65 -1.96
N ALA A 26 -5.13 16.96 -2.18
CA ALA A 26 -6.24 17.82 -2.59
C ALA A 26 -6.78 17.44 -3.97
N GLU A 27 -5.89 17.17 -4.92
CA GLU A 27 -6.27 16.69 -6.25
C GLU A 27 -6.91 15.30 -6.21
N LEU A 28 -6.40 14.40 -5.37
CA LEU A 28 -7.00 13.08 -5.17
C LEU A 28 -8.45 13.20 -4.69
N ARG A 29 -8.71 14.11 -3.73
CA ARG A 29 -10.09 14.38 -3.29
C ARG A 29 -10.92 15.04 -4.39
N ALA A 30 -10.37 15.87 -5.25
CA ALA A 30 -11.14 16.46 -6.35
C ALA A 30 -11.61 15.43 -7.40
N GLN A 31 -11.00 14.25 -7.47
CA GLN A 31 -11.34 13.22 -8.44
C GLN A 31 -12.64 12.46 -8.10
N ALA A 32 -13.34 11.99 -9.14
CA ALA A 32 -14.54 11.17 -9.00
C ALA A 32 -14.22 9.79 -8.38
N ALA A 33 -15.04 9.38 -7.42
CA ALA A 33 -14.79 8.23 -6.55
C ALA A 33 -15.33 6.91 -7.11
N THR A 34 -15.00 6.54 -8.36
CA THR A 34 -15.36 5.21 -8.88
C THR A 34 -14.38 4.16 -8.36
N PRO A 35 -14.77 3.26 -7.45
CA PRO A 35 -13.88 2.18 -7.01
C PRO A 35 -13.55 1.27 -8.19
N VAL A 36 -12.27 0.92 -8.33
CA VAL A 36 -11.82 -0.09 -9.29
C VAL A 36 -11.67 -1.39 -8.51
N PRO A 37 -12.43 -2.44 -8.83
CA PRO A 37 -12.27 -3.73 -8.17
C PRO A 37 -10.83 -4.23 -8.30
N PRO A 38 -10.25 -4.83 -7.25
CA PRO A 38 -8.93 -5.41 -7.35
C PRO A 38 -8.88 -6.53 -8.40
N ASP A 39 -7.81 -6.55 -9.19
CA ASP A 39 -7.56 -7.62 -10.16
C ASP A 39 -7.09 -8.89 -9.43
N ALA A 40 -8.02 -9.84 -9.25
CA ALA A 40 -7.75 -11.12 -8.60
C ALA A 40 -6.63 -11.92 -9.29
N ALA A 41 -6.52 -11.84 -10.62
CA ALA A 41 -5.48 -12.55 -11.36
C ALA A 41 -4.10 -11.92 -11.09
N ALA A 42 -4.02 -10.60 -11.10
CA ALA A 42 -2.79 -9.89 -10.76
C ALA A 42 -2.36 -10.15 -9.30
N LEU A 43 -3.29 -10.10 -8.34
CA LEU A 43 -3.00 -10.42 -6.94
C LEU A 43 -2.49 -11.86 -6.78
N ARG A 44 -3.13 -12.83 -7.44
CA ARG A 44 -2.71 -14.24 -7.40
C ARG A 44 -1.31 -14.41 -8.00
N ALA A 45 -1.02 -13.75 -9.12
CA ALA A 45 0.30 -13.79 -9.75
C ALA A 45 1.38 -13.15 -8.85
N GLY A 46 1.08 -12.02 -8.19
CA GLY A 46 1.99 -11.40 -7.23
C GLY A 46 2.29 -12.30 -6.03
N LEU A 47 1.26 -12.94 -5.46
CA LEU A 47 1.44 -13.92 -4.38
C LEU A 47 2.28 -15.13 -4.83
N ALA A 48 2.09 -15.60 -6.06
CA ALA A 48 2.88 -16.70 -6.63
C ALA A 48 4.38 -16.34 -6.76
N ARG A 49 4.73 -15.06 -6.97
CA ARG A 49 6.15 -14.64 -6.96
C ARG A 49 6.81 -14.73 -5.59
N ILE A 50 6.03 -14.63 -4.53
CA ILE A 50 6.52 -14.79 -3.14
C ILE A 50 6.62 -16.28 -2.77
N ALA A 51 5.67 -17.09 -3.24
CA ALA A 51 5.51 -18.49 -2.85
C ALA A 51 5.73 -19.48 -4.01
N GLN A 52 6.84 -19.31 -4.75
CA GLN A 52 7.14 -19.99 -6.03
C GLN A 52 7.00 -21.53 -5.98
N ASP A 53 7.48 -22.18 -4.91
CA ASP A 53 7.55 -23.65 -4.82
C ASP A 53 6.53 -24.28 -3.85
N ALA A 54 5.79 -23.44 -3.13
CA ALA A 54 4.84 -23.88 -2.12
C ALA A 54 3.68 -22.90 -2.11
N TRP A 55 2.66 -23.15 -2.95
CA TRP A 55 1.34 -22.58 -2.69
C TRP A 55 0.86 -23.10 -1.35
N SER A 56 1.21 -22.39 -0.29
CA SER A 56 0.96 -22.81 1.08
C SER A 56 -0.53 -22.75 1.34
N SER A 57 -1.03 -23.74 2.08
CA SER A 57 -2.38 -23.74 2.63
C SER A 57 -2.57 -22.46 3.45
N GLY A 58 -3.24 -21.46 2.87
CA GLY A 58 -3.46 -20.15 3.50
C GLY A 58 -3.33 -18.95 2.57
N LEU A 59 -2.60 -19.03 1.45
CA LEU A 59 -2.51 -17.89 0.51
C LEU A 59 -3.80 -17.65 -0.26
N ASP A 60 -4.62 -18.67 -0.52
CA ASP A 60 -5.98 -18.46 -1.03
C ASP A 60 -6.84 -17.65 -0.05
N ALA A 61 -6.69 -17.89 1.27
CA ALA A 61 -7.41 -17.11 2.28
C ALA A 61 -6.91 -15.66 2.35
N VAL A 62 -5.60 -15.44 2.18
CA VAL A 62 -5.04 -14.09 2.05
C VAL A 62 -5.58 -13.38 0.81
N LEU A 63 -5.60 -14.06 -0.34
CA LEU A 63 -6.16 -13.53 -1.58
C LEU A 63 -7.63 -13.16 -1.39
N GLN A 64 -8.45 -14.07 -0.87
CA GLN A 64 -9.86 -13.81 -0.63
C GLN A 64 -10.06 -12.63 0.32
N ARG A 65 -9.28 -12.55 1.40
CA ARG A 65 -9.33 -11.43 2.34
C ARG A 65 -9.01 -10.09 1.67
N LEU A 66 -8.01 -10.05 0.79
CA LEU A 66 -7.65 -8.82 0.06
C LEU A 66 -8.74 -8.38 -0.92
N LEU A 67 -9.49 -9.34 -1.50
CA LEU A 67 -10.63 -9.07 -2.38
C LEU A 67 -11.84 -8.56 -1.59
N ASP A 68 -12.15 -9.20 -0.45
CA ASP A 68 -13.33 -8.89 0.36
C ASP A 68 -13.21 -7.52 1.07
N ASP A 69 -12.02 -7.17 1.55
CA ASP A 69 -11.74 -5.88 2.21
C ASP A 69 -11.23 -4.81 1.21
N ALA A 70 -11.61 -4.91 -0.06
CA ALA A 70 -11.39 -3.83 -1.00
C ALA A 70 -12.28 -2.63 -0.61
N PRO A 71 -11.72 -1.41 -0.52
CA PRO A 71 -12.48 -0.25 -0.11
C PRO A 71 -13.55 0.07 -1.17
N ARG A 72 -14.73 0.49 -0.71
CA ARG A 72 -15.81 0.91 -1.62
C ARG A 72 -15.58 2.33 -2.14
N SER A 73 -14.73 3.10 -1.47
CA SER A 73 -14.29 4.43 -1.86
C SER A 73 -12.83 4.43 -2.32
N ARG A 74 -12.48 5.35 -3.23
CA ARG A 74 -11.07 5.51 -3.69
C ARG A 74 -10.13 6.14 -2.64
N ALA A 75 -10.63 6.52 -1.46
CA ALA A 75 -9.88 7.36 -0.53
C ALA A 75 -8.61 6.68 -0.02
N THR A 76 -8.67 5.40 0.36
CA THR A 76 -7.49 4.65 0.82
C THR A 76 -6.63 4.16 -0.33
N ASP A 77 -7.22 3.76 -1.47
CA ASP A 77 -6.49 3.31 -2.65
C ASP A 77 -5.65 4.43 -3.27
N GLY A 78 -6.23 5.61 -3.46
CA GLY A 78 -5.52 6.74 -4.01
C GLY A 78 -4.41 7.21 -3.07
N LEU A 79 -4.68 7.27 -1.76
CA LEU A 79 -3.67 7.69 -0.80
C LEU A 79 -2.55 6.67 -0.67
N ALA A 80 -2.85 5.36 -0.75
CA ALA A 80 -1.84 4.31 -0.78
C ALA A 80 -0.85 4.49 -1.96
N ALA A 81 -1.35 4.85 -3.14
CA ALA A 81 -0.52 5.11 -4.31
C ALA A 81 0.39 6.35 -4.15
N LEU A 82 -0.04 7.34 -3.35
CA LEU A 82 0.77 8.53 -3.04
C LEU A 82 1.80 8.27 -1.95
N LEU A 83 1.43 7.55 -0.89
CA LEU A 83 2.27 7.36 0.29
C LEU A 83 3.25 6.20 0.15
N ARG A 84 2.91 5.15 -0.60
CA ARG A 84 3.76 3.94 -0.74
C ARG A 84 4.02 3.58 -2.19
N PRO A 85 4.48 4.54 -3.02
CA PRO A 85 4.90 4.21 -4.37
C PRO A 85 6.16 3.34 -4.33
N PRO A 86 6.38 2.46 -5.31
CA PRO A 86 7.57 1.60 -5.37
C PRO A 86 8.90 2.37 -5.46
N GLU A 87 8.88 3.64 -5.86
CA GLU A 87 10.04 4.49 -6.08
C GLU A 87 10.53 5.20 -4.80
N LEU A 88 9.66 5.42 -3.81
CA LEU A 88 9.94 6.23 -2.63
C LEU A 88 9.61 5.49 -1.34
N ALA A 89 10.31 5.83 -0.26
CA ALA A 89 10.00 5.38 1.09
C ALA A 89 10.13 6.55 2.07
N TRP A 90 9.24 6.58 3.07
CA TRP A 90 9.19 7.65 4.07
C TRP A 90 9.45 7.12 5.47
N ASP A 91 9.66 8.04 6.41
CA ASP A 91 9.44 7.72 7.82
C ASP A 91 7.95 7.41 8.03
N GLU A 92 7.64 6.34 8.76
CA GLU A 92 6.26 5.98 9.04
C GLU A 92 5.51 7.08 9.80
N ALA A 93 6.18 7.82 10.68
CA ALA A 93 5.58 8.95 11.37
C ALA A 93 5.13 10.03 10.37
N GLN A 94 5.88 10.22 9.28
CA GLN A 94 5.51 11.15 8.22
C GLN A 94 4.37 10.61 7.35
N GLU A 95 4.35 9.31 7.03
CA GLU A 95 3.20 8.69 6.35
C GLU A 95 1.91 8.87 7.15
N ILE A 96 1.97 8.62 8.47
CA ILE A 96 0.84 8.74 9.38
C ILE A 96 0.37 10.19 9.50
N ASP A 97 1.28 11.15 9.61
CA ASP A 97 0.96 12.57 9.67
C ASP A 97 0.22 13.07 8.40
N TRP A 98 0.64 12.62 7.22
CA TRP A 98 -0.10 12.93 5.99
C TRP A 98 -1.44 12.19 5.91
N ALA A 99 -1.47 10.93 6.32
CA ALA A 99 -2.68 10.12 6.29
C ALA A 99 -3.78 10.67 7.23
N VAL A 100 -3.42 11.13 8.43
CA VAL A 100 -4.41 11.67 9.39
C VAL A 100 -5.02 12.97 8.87
N ARG A 101 -4.24 13.87 8.28
CA ARG A 101 -4.76 15.12 7.69
C ARG A 101 -5.70 14.85 6.51
N HIS A 102 -5.35 13.86 5.68
CA HIS A 102 -6.21 13.43 4.59
C HIS A 102 -7.52 12.82 5.11
N TRP A 103 -7.42 11.94 6.11
CA TRP A 103 -8.57 11.32 6.77
C TRP A 103 -9.52 12.36 7.37
N GLU A 104 -9.01 13.32 8.15
CA GLU A 104 -9.80 14.39 8.75
C GLU A 104 -10.57 15.19 7.71
N THR A 105 -9.90 15.53 6.60
CA THR A 105 -10.50 16.29 5.50
C THR A 105 -11.58 15.48 4.78
N CYS A 106 -11.30 14.23 4.40
CA CYS A 106 -12.27 13.35 3.76
C CYS A 106 -13.47 13.05 4.66
N ARG A 107 -13.25 12.90 5.97
CA ARG A 107 -14.29 12.71 6.97
C ARG A 107 -15.20 13.93 7.05
N ALA A 108 -14.63 15.13 7.12
CA ALA A 108 -15.38 16.38 7.16
C ALA A 108 -16.21 16.61 5.87
N GLU A 109 -15.70 16.14 4.73
CA GLU A 109 -16.37 16.23 3.42
C GLU A 109 -17.38 15.09 3.17
N GLY A 110 -17.54 14.13 4.10
CA GLY A 110 -18.46 13.00 3.95
C GLY A 110 -18.05 12.00 2.87
N ARG A 111 -16.73 11.87 2.61
CA ARG A 111 -16.16 11.07 1.52
C ARG A 111 -15.65 9.68 1.93
N LEU A 112 -15.88 9.30 3.18
CA LEU A 112 -15.43 8.03 3.74
C LEU A 112 -16.64 7.13 4.02
N ASP A 113 -16.43 5.82 3.85
CA ASP A 113 -17.34 4.80 4.36
C ASP A 113 -17.46 4.93 5.90
N GLU A 114 -18.60 4.53 6.47
CA GLU A 114 -18.91 4.76 7.90
C GLU A 114 -17.82 4.26 8.85
N ASP A 115 -17.34 3.02 8.66
CA ASP A 115 -16.28 2.43 9.49
C ASP A 115 -14.96 3.21 9.36
N LEU A 116 -14.63 3.66 8.14
CA LEU A 116 -13.41 4.43 7.88
C LEU A 116 -13.52 5.86 8.42
N ALA A 117 -14.72 6.43 8.48
CA ALA A 117 -14.98 7.74 9.05
C ALA A 117 -14.90 7.73 10.58
N ALA A 118 -15.29 6.61 11.20
CA ALA A 118 -15.39 6.46 12.65
C ALA A 118 -14.02 6.34 13.34
N ASP A 119 -13.05 5.66 12.71
CA ASP A 119 -11.75 5.36 13.32
C ASP A 119 -10.59 5.55 12.32
N PHE A 120 -9.60 6.36 12.71
CA PHE A 120 -8.38 6.53 11.92
C PHE A 120 -7.56 5.23 11.82
N GLY A 121 -7.58 4.37 12.83
CA GLY A 121 -6.94 3.06 12.80
C GLY A 121 -7.51 2.17 11.70
N GLU A 122 -8.82 2.20 11.50
CA GLU A 122 -9.50 1.50 10.42
C GLU A 122 -9.17 2.10 9.05
N TYR A 123 -9.12 3.43 8.97
CA TYR A 123 -8.66 4.12 7.77
C TYR A 123 -7.21 3.76 7.40
N TRP A 124 -6.31 3.76 8.38
CA TRP A 124 -4.91 3.39 8.21
C TRP A 124 -4.77 1.92 7.80
N ARG A 125 -5.51 1.01 8.43
CA ARG A 125 -5.57 -0.41 8.04
C ARG A 125 -6.01 -0.56 6.58
N GLY A 126 -7.08 0.13 6.19
CA GLY A 126 -7.57 0.15 4.82
C GLY A 126 -6.51 0.64 3.83
N LEU A 127 -5.78 1.70 4.17
CA LEU A 127 -4.65 2.22 3.38
C LEU A 127 -3.54 1.19 3.22
N GLU A 128 -3.09 0.54 4.31
CA GLU A 128 -2.01 -0.44 4.23
C GLU A 128 -2.40 -1.67 3.38
N TRP A 129 -3.66 -2.07 3.44
CA TRP A 129 -4.19 -3.19 2.67
C TRP A 129 -4.38 -2.81 1.19
N SER A 130 -4.75 -1.56 0.92
CA SER A 130 -4.77 -0.98 -0.42
C SER A 130 -3.37 -0.94 -1.04
N ALA A 131 -2.36 -0.50 -0.28
CA ALA A 131 -0.96 -0.54 -0.71
C ALA A 131 -0.52 -1.98 -1.00
N LEU A 132 -0.85 -2.94 -0.12
CA LEU A 132 -0.52 -4.35 -0.32
C LEU A 132 -1.11 -4.91 -1.63
N ARG A 133 -2.37 -4.59 -1.95
CA ARG A 133 -2.97 -4.98 -3.23
C ARG A 133 -2.19 -4.43 -4.43
N GLN A 134 -1.88 -3.13 -4.39
CA GLN A 134 -1.14 -2.46 -5.47
C GLN A 134 0.28 -3.03 -5.62
N HIS A 135 0.96 -3.30 -4.50
CA HIS A 135 2.29 -3.90 -4.49
C HIS A 135 2.29 -5.32 -5.06
N LEU A 136 1.30 -6.15 -4.72
CA LEU A 136 1.16 -7.49 -5.29
C LEU A 136 0.85 -7.44 -6.79
N ALA A 137 -0.06 -6.57 -7.21
CA ALA A 137 -0.41 -6.41 -8.62
C ALA A 137 0.78 -5.90 -9.45
N LEU A 138 1.57 -4.97 -8.91
CA LEU A 138 2.79 -4.52 -9.58
C LEU A 138 3.87 -5.60 -9.58
N LEU A 139 4.06 -6.31 -8.46
CA LEU A 139 5.01 -7.43 -8.39
C LEU A 139 4.69 -8.48 -9.46
N ALA A 140 3.41 -8.74 -9.77
CA ALA A 140 3.01 -9.69 -10.80
C ALA A 140 3.56 -9.38 -12.20
N THR A 141 3.77 -8.11 -12.54
CA THR A 141 4.20 -7.67 -13.88
C THR A 141 5.66 -7.20 -13.92
N LEU A 142 6.24 -6.89 -12.76
CA LEU A 142 7.62 -6.46 -12.63
C LEU A 142 8.59 -7.58 -13.04
N GLY A 143 9.61 -7.25 -13.83
CA GLY A 143 10.70 -8.19 -14.12
C GLY A 143 11.52 -8.54 -12.87
N GLU A 144 12.11 -9.73 -12.85
CA GLU A 144 13.05 -10.11 -11.78
C GLU A 144 14.28 -9.18 -11.78
N GLY A 145 14.69 -8.71 -10.59
CA GLY A 145 15.85 -7.83 -10.43
C GLY A 145 15.57 -6.36 -10.76
N HIS A 146 14.31 -5.98 -10.96
CA HIS A 146 13.92 -4.58 -11.16
C HIS A 146 14.23 -3.74 -9.90
N ALA A 147 14.62 -2.48 -10.08
CA ALA A 147 15.15 -1.65 -8.99
C ALA A 147 14.17 -1.46 -7.81
N GLU A 148 12.88 -1.41 -8.12
CA GLU A 148 11.75 -1.21 -7.22
C GLU A 148 11.35 -2.49 -6.48
N GLU A 149 11.74 -3.68 -6.96
CA GLU A 149 11.31 -4.98 -6.44
C GLU A 149 11.60 -5.10 -4.95
N ARG A 150 12.82 -4.74 -4.54
CA ARG A 150 13.24 -4.81 -3.14
C ARG A 150 12.39 -3.94 -2.23
N ARG A 151 11.98 -2.75 -2.70
CA ARG A 151 11.15 -1.83 -1.92
C ARG A 151 9.72 -2.36 -1.79
N LEU A 152 9.16 -2.90 -2.88
CA LEU A 152 7.86 -3.58 -2.86
C LEU A 152 7.84 -4.73 -1.86
N LEU A 153 8.83 -5.63 -1.93
CA LEU A 153 8.92 -6.77 -1.03
C LEU A 153 9.03 -6.34 0.44
N ALA A 154 9.78 -5.28 0.73
CA ALA A 154 9.87 -4.72 2.07
C ALA A 154 8.54 -4.15 2.59
N HIS A 155 7.77 -3.45 1.75
CA HIS A 155 6.42 -3.00 2.13
C HIS A 155 5.48 -4.19 2.38
N ILE A 156 5.54 -5.22 1.55
CA ILE A 156 4.75 -6.45 1.72
C ILE A 156 5.13 -7.16 3.04
N ALA A 157 6.43 -7.26 3.35
CA ALA A 157 6.91 -7.82 4.62
C ALA A 157 6.40 -7.03 5.82
N LYS A 158 6.44 -5.69 5.77
CA LYS A 158 5.97 -4.82 6.84
C LYS A 158 4.46 -4.98 7.09
N THR A 159 3.64 -4.91 6.03
CA THR A 159 2.18 -5.05 6.15
C THR A 159 1.80 -6.47 6.62
N SER A 160 2.40 -7.51 6.04
CA SER A 160 2.10 -8.90 6.43
C SER A 160 2.52 -9.22 7.87
N SER A 161 3.57 -8.57 8.38
CA SER A 161 3.99 -8.71 9.78
C SER A 161 3.06 -8.06 10.78
N ARG A 162 2.36 -6.99 10.36
CA ARG A 162 1.50 -6.19 11.24
C ARG A 162 0.14 -6.84 11.49
N TYR A 163 -0.45 -7.42 10.45
CA TYR A 163 -1.83 -7.91 10.51
C TYR A 163 -1.90 -9.43 10.60
N VAL A 164 -2.53 -9.94 11.67
CA VAL A 164 -2.74 -11.37 11.89
C VAL A 164 -3.44 -12.05 10.70
N ALA A 165 -4.33 -11.32 10.02
CA ALA A 165 -5.01 -11.79 8.81
C ALA A 165 -4.05 -12.23 7.68
N PHE A 166 -2.80 -11.75 7.70
CA PHE A 166 -1.78 -12.04 6.70
C PHE A 166 -0.69 -12.98 7.21
N GLY A 167 -0.95 -13.73 8.30
CA GLY A 167 -0.02 -14.73 8.83
C GLY A 167 0.56 -15.71 7.80
N PRO A 168 -0.24 -16.29 6.88
CA PRO A 168 0.30 -17.14 5.82
C PRO A 168 1.26 -16.40 4.88
N LEU A 169 0.95 -15.16 4.51
CA LEU A 169 1.81 -14.33 3.67
C LEU A 169 3.12 -13.97 4.38
N LYS A 170 3.06 -13.61 5.68
CA LYS A 170 4.23 -13.37 6.50
C LYS A 170 5.18 -14.58 6.48
N ARG A 171 4.65 -15.79 6.70
CA ARG A 171 5.44 -17.02 6.69
C ARG A 171 6.09 -17.30 5.34
N ALA A 172 5.36 -17.06 4.24
CA ALA A 172 5.89 -17.20 2.89
C ALA A 172 7.04 -16.20 2.65
N MET A 173 6.85 -14.95 3.07
CA MET A 173 7.88 -13.92 3.01
C MET A 173 9.11 -14.28 3.85
N GLU A 174 8.94 -14.78 5.09
CA GLU A 174 10.05 -15.21 5.95
C GLU A 174 10.85 -16.37 5.35
N ALA A 175 10.15 -17.32 4.71
CA ALA A 175 10.80 -18.47 4.08
C ALA A 175 11.62 -18.07 2.86
N ARG A 176 11.13 -17.12 2.04
CA ARG A 176 11.77 -16.73 0.77
C ARG A 176 12.73 -15.56 0.88
N PHE A 177 12.44 -14.60 1.76
CA PHE A 177 13.12 -13.33 1.93
C PHE A 177 13.40 -13.02 3.42
N PRO A 178 14.15 -13.87 4.12
CA PRO A 178 14.42 -13.71 5.55
C PRO A 178 15.12 -12.38 5.91
N GLU A 179 15.81 -11.75 4.95
CA GLU A 179 16.48 -10.46 5.13
C GLU A 179 15.54 -9.32 5.55
N PHE A 180 14.26 -9.38 5.19
CA PHE A 180 13.28 -8.35 5.57
C PHE A 180 12.76 -8.49 7.01
N PHE A 181 13.12 -9.57 7.71
CA PHE A 181 12.67 -9.89 9.06
C PHE A 181 13.79 -9.82 10.10
N GLN A 182 14.98 -9.39 9.68
CA GLN A 182 16.11 -9.19 10.58
C GLN A 182 15.92 -7.90 11.40
N LEU A 183 16.32 -7.94 12.67
CA LEU A 183 16.32 -6.76 13.55
C LEU A 183 17.14 -5.62 12.92
N GLY A 184 16.54 -4.44 12.83
CA GLY A 184 17.18 -3.24 12.29
C GLY A 184 17.04 -3.04 10.77
N PHE A 185 16.27 -3.88 10.07
CA PHE A 185 15.97 -3.62 8.66
C PHE A 185 15.27 -2.27 8.46
N SER A 186 15.84 -1.45 7.58
CA SER A 186 15.31 -0.15 7.15
C SER A 186 15.45 -0.03 5.63
N LEU A 187 14.48 0.64 5.00
CA LEU A 187 14.53 1.02 3.58
C LEU A 187 15.27 2.35 3.34
N ARG A 188 15.64 3.08 4.41
CA ARG A 188 16.52 4.26 4.34
C ARG A 188 17.97 3.86 4.27
#